data_AF-L8Y8C7-F1
#
_entry.id   AF-L8Y8C7-F1
#
_cell.length_a   1.000
_cell.length_b   1.000
_cell.length_c   1.000
_cell.angle_alpha   90.00
_cell.angle_beta   90.00
_cell.angle_gamma   90.00
#
_symmetry.space_group_name_H-M   'P 1'
#
loop_
_entity.id
_entity.type
_entity.pdbx_description
1 polymer ?
#
loop_
_entity_poly.entity_id
_entity_poly.type
_entity_poly.pdbx_seq_one_letter_code
_entity_poly.pdbx_strand_id
1 'polypeptide(L)'
;MLCSQVCQVAVRGGSYREPGSTGERGDAPARGGRAGPGGARADDTQEQRPVSRSPPEKTRPLALLPANGCGGLAELLLRHGACAGVPNGAGHTPMDCALQAVQDAPNWEPEVLFSALLDYGAQPVRPELLKYCANFPRALEVLLNAYPCVPSCDTWVDSVLPELWQEHEAFYSSALCMVNQPRRLQHLARLAVRSQLGSRCRQAATRLPLPPLLRDYLLLRVEGRIQ
;
A
#
# COMPACT_ATOMS: atom_id res chain seq x y z
N MET A 1 -23.96 15.17 -4.16
CA MET A 1 -24.43 15.81 -2.91
C MET A 1 -24.96 14.82 -1.86
N LEU A 2 -25.53 13.66 -2.23
CA LEU A 2 -25.99 12.68 -1.22
C LEU A 2 -24.86 12.03 -0.39
N CYS A 3 -23.66 11.81 -0.95
CA CYS A 3 -22.58 11.11 -0.24
C CYS A 3 -21.95 11.90 0.92
N SER A 4 -21.86 13.24 0.79
CA SER A 4 -21.34 14.12 1.84
C SER A 4 -22.20 14.12 3.11
N GLN A 5 -23.52 13.91 2.96
CA GLN A 5 -24.43 13.84 4.11
C GLN A 5 -24.34 12.51 4.87
N VAL A 6 -23.99 11.40 4.20
CA VAL A 6 -23.83 10.08 4.83
C VAL A 6 -22.55 10.01 5.65
N CYS A 7 -21.43 10.59 5.17
CA CYS A 7 -20.20 10.68 5.97
C CYS A 7 -20.35 11.62 7.19
N GLN A 8 -21.16 12.67 7.12
CA GLN A 8 -21.36 13.60 8.25
C GLN A 8 -22.10 12.97 9.45
N VAL A 9 -22.91 11.93 9.24
CA VAL A 9 -23.62 11.25 10.33
C VAL A 9 -22.67 10.34 11.14
N ALA A 10 -21.64 9.77 10.50
CA ALA A 10 -20.69 8.85 11.16
C ALA A 10 -19.59 9.55 11.99
N VAL A 11 -19.31 10.84 11.74
CA VAL A 11 -18.17 11.56 12.35
C VAL A 11 -18.53 12.27 13.68
N ARG A 12 -19.81 12.39 14.04
CA ARG A 12 -20.24 13.17 15.23
C ARG A 12 -19.97 12.53 16.60
N GLY A 13 -19.23 11.42 16.68
CA GLY A 13 -19.08 10.61 17.91
C GLY A 13 -17.71 10.58 18.59
N GLY A 14 -16.70 11.36 18.17
CA GLY A 14 -15.35 11.23 18.71
C GLY A 14 -14.64 12.56 18.96
N SER A 15 -14.80 13.13 20.16
CA SER A 15 -13.93 14.23 20.63
C SER A 15 -12.64 13.62 21.19
N TYR A 16 -11.56 13.69 20.42
CA TYR A 16 -10.21 13.45 20.93
C TYR A 16 -9.50 14.80 21.13
N ARG A 17 -9.04 15.02 22.36
CA ARG A 17 -8.30 16.20 22.82
C ARG A 17 -6.81 16.01 22.51
N GLU A 18 -6.24 16.94 21.75
CA GLU A 18 -4.80 17.14 21.58
C GLU A 18 -4.14 17.57 22.91
N PRO A 19 -2.94 17.07 23.25
CA PRO A 19 -2.06 17.74 24.20
C PRO A 19 -0.89 18.45 23.50
N GLY A 20 -1.01 19.79 23.44
CA GLY A 20 -0.08 20.75 24.05
C GLY A 20 1.42 20.65 23.72
N SER A 21 1.89 21.66 22.99
CA SER A 21 3.28 22.03 22.77
C SER A 21 3.92 22.74 23.97
N THR A 22 5.20 22.45 24.21
CA THR A 22 6.20 23.26 24.94
C THR A 22 7.57 22.78 24.42
N GLY A 23 8.59 23.55 24.07
CA GLY A 23 8.92 24.97 24.20
C GLY A 23 10.46 25.07 24.17
N GLU A 24 11.01 25.72 23.13
CA GLU A 24 12.24 26.54 23.04
C GLU A 24 13.65 26.16 23.57
N ARG A 25 14.64 26.72 22.82
CA ARG A 25 16.04 27.14 23.13
C ARG A 25 17.14 26.06 23.10
N GLY A 26 18.32 26.28 22.53
CA GLY A 26 18.96 27.44 21.90
C GLY A 26 20.41 27.11 21.48
N ASP A 27 21.02 28.08 20.77
CA ASP A 27 22.45 28.39 20.67
C ASP A 27 23.40 27.62 19.70
N ALA A 28 23.83 28.39 18.68
CA ALA A 28 25.11 28.28 17.99
C ALA A 28 26.24 28.90 18.84
N PRO A 29 27.53 28.69 18.47
CA PRO A 29 28.18 29.77 17.72
C PRO A 29 29.21 29.31 16.66
N ALA A 30 29.50 30.26 15.77
CA ALA A 30 30.47 30.23 14.68
C ALA A 30 31.93 30.44 15.12
N ARG A 31 32.88 29.95 14.32
CA ARG A 31 34.26 30.46 14.03
C ARG A 31 34.69 29.72 12.73
N GLY A 32 35.26 30.29 11.67
CA GLY A 32 36.07 31.48 11.47
C GLY A 32 37.36 31.04 10.77
N GLY A 33 37.65 31.52 9.55
CA GLY A 33 38.94 31.25 8.88
C GLY A 33 38.99 31.58 7.39
N ARG A 34 39.59 32.72 7.06
CA ARG A 34 39.94 33.20 5.70
C ARG A 34 41.30 32.64 5.25
N ALA A 35 41.51 32.44 3.95
CA ALA A 35 42.60 33.01 3.12
C ALA A 35 42.75 32.24 1.78
N GLY A 36 42.94 32.98 0.66
CA GLY A 36 43.14 32.45 -0.71
C GLY A 36 44.61 32.15 -1.05
N PRO A 37 45.09 32.50 -2.26
CA PRO A 37 44.89 31.78 -3.53
C PRO A 37 46.22 31.27 -4.14
N GLY A 38 46.15 30.33 -5.08
CA GLY A 38 47.31 29.91 -5.87
C GLY A 38 46.88 29.05 -7.06
N GLY A 39 47.10 29.56 -8.28
CA GLY A 39 46.83 28.82 -9.52
C GLY A 39 48.04 28.03 -9.99
N ALA A 40 47.79 26.97 -10.77
CA ALA A 40 48.62 26.53 -11.89
C ALA A 40 47.87 25.44 -12.67
N ARG A 41 48.20 25.36 -13.96
CA ARG A 41 47.54 24.63 -15.04
C ARG A 41 47.88 23.13 -15.09
N ALA A 42 46.98 22.40 -15.75
CA ALA A 42 47.16 21.19 -16.58
C ALA A 42 47.71 19.92 -15.92
N ASP A 43 46.90 18.86 -15.91
CA ASP A 43 47.14 17.71 -16.80
C ASP A 43 45.91 16.79 -16.86
N ASP A 44 45.58 16.38 -18.10
CA ASP A 44 44.63 15.35 -18.43
C ASP A 44 45.11 14.00 -17.85
N THR A 45 44.34 13.44 -16.91
CA THR A 45 44.35 12.00 -16.67
C THR A 45 42.95 11.56 -16.33
N GLN A 46 42.39 10.77 -17.24
CA GLN A 46 41.08 10.15 -17.17
C GLN A 46 41.06 9.12 -16.03
N GLU A 47 40.85 9.60 -14.80
CA GLU A 47 40.65 8.73 -13.64
C GLU A 47 39.19 8.27 -13.64
N GLN A 48 39.01 7.05 -14.15
CA GLN A 48 37.74 6.35 -14.19
C GLN A 48 37.12 6.31 -12.80
N ARG A 49 36.09 7.14 -12.58
CA ARG A 49 35.19 7.02 -11.43
C ARG A 49 34.78 5.55 -11.35
N PRO A 50 34.89 4.88 -10.19
CA PRO A 50 34.35 3.54 -10.06
C PRO A 50 32.86 3.63 -10.37
N VAL A 51 32.46 3.01 -11.48
CA VAL A 51 31.06 2.74 -11.79
C VAL A 51 30.50 2.09 -10.54
N SER A 52 29.66 2.84 -9.84
CA SER A 52 28.96 2.38 -8.66
C SER A 52 28.25 1.09 -9.06
N ARG A 53 28.75 -0.04 -8.56
CA ARG A 53 28.15 -1.35 -8.74
C ARG A 53 26.67 -1.22 -8.41
N SER A 54 25.85 -1.31 -9.44
CA SER A 54 24.39 -1.38 -9.35
C SER A 54 24.03 -2.50 -8.36
N PRO A 55 23.07 -2.30 -7.45
CA PRO A 55 22.73 -3.32 -6.47
C PRO A 55 22.26 -4.60 -7.18
N PRO A 56 22.44 -5.77 -6.55
CA PRO A 56 22.31 -7.08 -7.20
C PRO A 56 20.91 -7.28 -7.81
N GLU A 57 20.85 -8.05 -8.89
CA GLU A 57 19.69 -8.34 -9.76
C GLU A 57 18.43 -8.89 -9.08
N LYS A 58 18.44 -9.09 -7.76
CA LYS A 58 17.27 -9.56 -6.98
C LYS A 58 16.15 -8.53 -6.85
N THR A 59 16.43 -7.25 -7.05
CA THR A 59 15.48 -6.15 -6.81
C THR A 59 14.68 -5.73 -8.05
N ARG A 60 15.01 -6.27 -9.23
CA ARG A 60 14.49 -5.84 -10.54
C ARG A 60 13.25 -6.58 -11.10
N PRO A 61 12.94 -7.84 -10.76
CA PRO A 61 11.94 -8.59 -11.53
C PRO A 61 10.49 -8.10 -11.38
N LEU A 62 10.08 -7.61 -10.21
CA LEU A 62 8.68 -7.20 -9.97
C LEU A 62 8.36 -5.80 -10.48
N ALA A 63 9.35 -4.92 -10.54
CA ALA A 63 9.17 -3.52 -10.95
C ALA A 63 8.92 -3.35 -12.46
N LEU A 64 9.14 -4.41 -13.24
CA LEU A 64 8.96 -4.45 -14.70
C LEU A 64 7.72 -5.25 -15.11
N LEU A 65 6.85 -5.61 -14.16
CA LEU A 65 5.58 -6.23 -14.50
C LEU A 65 4.85 -5.29 -15.47
N PRO A 66 4.53 -5.76 -16.70
CA PRO A 66 3.83 -4.91 -17.65
C PRO A 66 2.52 -4.45 -17.03
N ALA A 67 2.10 -3.22 -17.36
CA ALA A 67 0.81 -2.64 -16.94
C ALA A 67 -0.40 -3.54 -17.27
N ASN A 68 -0.19 -4.57 -18.08
CA ASN A 68 -1.19 -5.57 -18.46
C ASN A 68 -1.20 -6.74 -17.46
N GLY A 69 -1.97 -6.62 -16.38
CA GLY A 69 -2.79 -7.70 -15.80
C GLY A 69 -2.17 -9.06 -15.45
N CYS A 70 -0.85 -9.21 -15.37
CA CYS A 70 -0.24 -10.52 -15.14
C CYS A 70 -0.12 -10.85 -13.64
N GLY A 71 -1.27 -10.93 -12.94
CA GLY A 71 -1.32 -11.39 -11.54
C GLY A 71 -0.62 -12.74 -11.32
N GLY A 72 -0.74 -13.65 -12.30
CA GLY A 72 -0.02 -14.93 -12.27
C GLY A 72 1.50 -14.81 -12.46
N LEU A 73 1.98 -13.89 -13.29
CA LEU A 73 3.42 -13.64 -13.45
C LEU A 73 4.00 -12.98 -12.18
N ALA A 74 3.28 -12.01 -11.62
CA ALA A 74 3.66 -11.39 -10.35
C ALA A 74 3.77 -12.44 -9.24
N GLU A 75 2.77 -13.33 -9.13
CA GLU A 75 2.81 -14.42 -8.15
C GLU A 75 3.99 -15.37 -8.41
N LEU A 76 4.27 -15.73 -9.66
CA LEU A 76 5.42 -16.57 -10.00
C LEU A 76 6.74 -15.93 -9.56
N LEU A 77 6.95 -14.64 -9.86
CA LEU A 77 8.15 -13.92 -9.47
C LEU A 77 8.30 -13.83 -7.94
N LEU A 78 7.20 -13.57 -7.24
CA LEU A 78 7.16 -13.56 -5.77
C LEU A 78 7.52 -14.94 -5.19
N ARG A 79 7.01 -16.03 -5.78
CA ARG A 79 7.36 -17.40 -5.40
C ARG A 79 8.85 -17.69 -5.58
N HIS A 80 9.48 -17.11 -6.60
CA HIS A 80 10.91 -17.25 -6.87
C HIS A 80 11.80 -16.26 -6.11
N GLY A 81 11.26 -15.55 -5.11
CA GLY A 81 12.04 -14.76 -4.15
C GLY A 81 12.16 -13.28 -4.50
N ALA A 82 11.34 -12.76 -5.40
CA ALA A 82 11.25 -11.33 -5.60
C ALA A 82 10.56 -10.64 -4.41
N CYS A 83 11.01 -9.43 -4.07
CA CYS A 83 10.56 -8.72 -2.87
C CYS A 83 9.34 -7.83 -3.13
N ALA A 84 8.22 -8.08 -2.46
CA ALA A 84 6.98 -7.29 -2.62
C ALA A 84 7.03 -5.88 -2.00
N GLY A 85 7.94 -5.65 -1.04
CA GLY A 85 8.02 -4.40 -0.27
C GLY A 85 9.17 -3.47 -0.64
N VAL A 86 10.00 -3.81 -1.63
CA VAL A 86 11.19 -3.02 -1.96
C VAL A 86 10.89 -2.09 -3.15
N PRO A 87 11.14 -0.77 -3.02
CA PRO A 87 10.93 0.16 -4.12
C PRO A 87 11.94 -0.06 -5.25
N ASN A 88 11.53 0.29 -6.47
CA ASN A 88 12.37 0.28 -7.65
C ASN A 88 13.35 1.49 -7.66
N GLY A 89 14.15 1.60 -8.73
CA GLY A 89 15.09 2.73 -8.90
C GLY A 89 14.43 4.11 -9.00
N ALA A 90 13.12 4.17 -9.22
CA ALA A 90 12.32 5.40 -9.21
C ALA A 90 11.60 5.65 -7.88
N GLY A 91 11.80 4.80 -6.87
CA GLY A 91 11.19 4.94 -5.54
C GLY A 91 9.77 4.35 -5.42
N HIS A 92 9.24 3.69 -6.46
CA HIS A 92 7.90 3.09 -6.42
C HIS A 92 7.95 1.63 -5.98
N THR A 93 7.08 1.24 -5.04
CA THR A 93 6.91 -0.16 -4.66
C THR A 93 6.12 -0.92 -5.73
N PRO A 94 6.19 -2.27 -5.75
CA PRO A 94 5.33 -3.08 -6.61
C PRO A 94 3.83 -2.77 -6.45
N MET A 95 3.40 -2.40 -5.24
CA MET A 95 2.03 -1.97 -4.97
C MET A 95 1.69 -0.64 -5.65
N ASP A 96 2.59 0.35 -5.60
CA ASP A 96 2.40 1.65 -6.26
C ASP A 96 2.32 1.50 -7.79
N CYS A 97 3.19 0.66 -8.37
CA CYS A 97 3.15 0.34 -9.79
C CYS A 97 1.82 -0.35 -10.18
N ALA A 98 1.35 -1.28 -9.35
CA ALA A 98 0.08 -1.96 -9.58
C ALA A 98 -1.11 -0.97 -9.56
N LEU A 99 -1.14 -0.02 -8.62
CA LEU A 99 -2.18 1.01 -8.54
C LEU A 99 -2.19 1.94 -9.76
N GLN A 100 -1.02 2.31 -10.27
CA GLN A 100 -0.92 3.12 -11.49
C GLN A 100 -1.50 2.38 -12.69
N ALA A 101 -1.17 1.09 -12.83
CA ALA A 101 -1.65 0.25 -13.93
C ALA A 101 -3.17 -0.01 -13.92
N VAL A 102 -3.86 0.11 -12.77
CA VAL A 102 -5.33 -0.04 -12.68
C VAL A 102 -6.06 0.89 -13.65
N GLN A 103 -5.52 2.09 -13.87
CA GLN A 103 -6.15 3.09 -14.73
C GLN A 103 -5.97 2.81 -16.23
N ASP A 104 -4.94 2.04 -16.60
CA ASP A 104 -4.50 1.91 -17.99
C ASP A 104 -5.05 0.66 -18.69
N ALA A 105 -5.60 -0.30 -17.94
CA ALA A 105 -6.06 -1.58 -18.47
C ALA A 105 -7.55 -1.83 -18.16
N PRO A 106 -8.43 -1.89 -19.17
CA PRO A 106 -9.78 -2.43 -18.98
C PRO A 106 -9.73 -3.97 -18.91
N ASN A 107 -10.56 -4.57 -18.05
CA ASN A 107 -10.82 -6.03 -17.95
C ASN A 107 -9.76 -6.90 -17.25
N TRP A 108 -8.95 -6.34 -16.35
CA TRP A 108 -8.11 -7.17 -15.47
C TRP A 108 -8.67 -7.21 -14.04
N GLU A 109 -8.22 -8.19 -13.25
CA GLU A 109 -8.68 -8.46 -11.87
C GLU A 109 -7.63 -7.97 -10.85
N PRO A 110 -7.63 -6.67 -10.47
CA PRO A 110 -6.65 -6.08 -9.56
C PRO A 110 -6.55 -6.73 -8.20
N GLU A 111 -7.65 -7.28 -7.69
CA GLU A 111 -7.71 -7.99 -6.42
C GLU A 111 -6.73 -9.16 -6.33
N VAL A 112 -6.48 -9.86 -7.44
CA VAL A 112 -5.57 -11.02 -7.45
C VAL A 112 -4.13 -10.56 -7.26
N LEU A 113 -3.76 -9.46 -7.92
CA LEU A 113 -2.43 -8.89 -7.78
C LEU A 113 -2.23 -8.28 -6.39
N PHE A 114 -3.20 -7.49 -5.90
CA PHE A 114 -3.10 -6.86 -4.58
C PHE A 114 -3.06 -7.90 -3.46
N SER A 115 -3.91 -8.93 -3.50
CA SER A 115 -3.89 -10.00 -2.51
C SER A 115 -2.56 -10.75 -2.52
N ALA A 116 -2.02 -11.08 -3.70
CA ALA A 116 -0.71 -11.69 -3.82
C ALA A 116 0.39 -10.79 -3.22
N LEU A 117 0.47 -9.52 -3.60
CA LEU A 117 1.46 -8.59 -3.05
C LEU A 117 1.39 -8.50 -1.52
N LEU A 118 0.19 -8.36 -0.97
CA LEU A 118 -0.02 -8.31 0.48
C LEU A 118 0.35 -9.64 1.16
N ASP A 119 0.09 -10.78 0.53
CA ASP A 119 0.45 -12.10 1.07
C ASP A 119 1.96 -12.39 1.05
N TYR A 120 2.70 -11.68 0.20
CA TYR A 120 4.16 -11.66 0.18
C TYR A 120 4.75 -10.46 0.94
N GLY A 121 3.94 -9.82 1.80
CA GLY A 121 4.42 -8.84 2.77
C GLY A 121 4.60 -7.44 2.22
N ALA A 122 3.96 -7.09 1.10
CA ALA A 122 3.81 -5.69 0.72
C ALA A 122 3.07 -4.93 1.83
N GLN A 123 3.44 -3.67 2.03
CA GLN A 123 2.74 -2.80 2.96
C GLN A 123 1.36 -2.44 2.40
N PRO A 124 0.36 -2.20 3.28
CA PRO A 124 -0.90 -1.61 2.87
C PRO A 124 -0.67 -0.34 2.06
N VAL A 125 -1.55 -0.10 1.10
CA VAL A 125 -1.53 1.09 0.26
C VAL A 125 -1.60 2.35 1.14
N ARG A 126 -1.14 3.49 0.64
CA ARG A 126 -1.40 4.76 1.32
C ARG A 126 -2.86 5.15 1.14
N PRO A 127 -3.58 5.60 2.17
CA PRO A 127 -5.00 5.96 2.05
C PRO A 127 -5.31 6.89 0.88
N GLU A 128 -4.44 7.87 0.57
CA GLU A 128 -4.66 8.85 -0.51
C GLU A 128 -4.65 8.23 -1.92
N LEU A 129 -4.17 7.00 -2.06
CA LEU A 129 -4.12 6.25 -3.31
C LEU A 129 -5.31 5.28 -3.47
N LEU A 130 -6.17 5.12 -2.46
CA LEU A 130 -7.33 4.23 -2.53
C LEU A 130 -8.32 4.64 -3.64
N LYS A 131 -8.38 5.94 -3.98
CA LYS A 131 -9.18 6.47 -5.10
C LYS A 131 -8.94 5.75 -6.43
N TYR A 132 -7.73 5.24 -6.68
CA TYR A 132 -7.41 4.53 -7.92
C TYR A 132 -8.12 3.19 -8.05
N CYS A 133 -8.59 2.62 -6.93
CA CYS A 133 -9.35 1.38 -6.90
C CYS A 133 -10.81 1.57 -6.49
N ALA A 134 -11.28 2.83 -6.37
CA ALA A 134 -12.63 3.14 -5.90
C ALA A 134 -13.71 2.48 -6.76
N ASN A 135 -13.46 2.33 -8.06
CA ASN A 135 -14.38 1.72 -9.03
C ASN A 135 -14.21 0.20 -9.19
N PHE A 136 -13.38 -0.43 -8.36
CA PHE A 136 -13.14 -1.87 -8.37
C PHE A 136 -13.46 -2.44 -6.99
N PRO A 137 -14.73 -2.76 -6.68
CA PRO A 137 -15.16 -3.08 -5.31
C PRO A 137 -14.41 -4.28 -4.72
N ARG A 138 -14.13 -5.31 -5.54
CA ARG A 138 -13.37 -6.50 -5.12
C ARG A 138 -11.93 -6.15 -4.75
N ALA A 139 -11.28 -5.27 -5.51
CA ALA A 139 -9.92 -4.82 -5.24
C ALA A 139 -9.88 -3.86 -4.05
N LEU A 140 -10.83 -2.92 -3.98
CA LEU A 140 -10.98 -2.02 -2.84
C LEU A 140 -11.18 -2.81 -1.54
N GLU A 141 -11.97 -3.88 -1.56
CA GLU A 141 -12.16 -4.76 -0.41
C GLU A 141 -10.83 -5.35 0.08
N VAL A 142 -10.01 -5.90 -0.83
CA VAL A 142 -8.69 -6.45 -0.48
C VAL A 142 -7.80 -5.40 0.18
N LEU A 143 -7.78 -4.18 -0.38
CA LEU A 143 -6.99 -3.07 0.16
C LEU A 143 -7.50 -2.62 1.53
N LEU A 144 -8.81 -2.42 1.70
CA LEU A 144 -9.41 -2.04 2.97
C LEU A 144 -9.23 -3.11 4.06
N ASN A 145 -9.20 -4.38 3.65
CA ASN A 145 -8.94 -5.50 4.54
C ASN A 145 -7.48 -5.60 5.02
N ALA A 146 -6.57 -4.80 4.47
CA ALA A 146 -5.19 -4.68 4.95
C ALA A 146 -5.06 -3.72 6.16
N TYR A 147 -6.10 -2.94 6.48
CA TYR A 147 -6.07 -1.98 7.59
C TYR A 147 -6.79 -2.49 8.84
N PRO A 148 -6.33 -2.08 10.04
CA PRO A 148 -7.02 -2.37 11.30
C PRO A 148 -8.34 -1.60 11.47
N CYS A 149 -8.48 -0.47 10.80
CA CYS A 149 -9.69 0.35 10.69
C CYS A 149 -9.81 0.86 9.25
N VAL A 150 -11.03 1.06 8.76
CA VAL A 150 -11.22 1.61 7.41
C VAL A 150 -10.81 3.10 7.43
N PRO A 151 -9.89 3.54 6.54
CA PRO A 151 -9.49 4.95 6.45
C PRO A 151 -10.65 5.90 6.12
N SER A 152 -10.48 7.21 6.31
CA SER A 152 -11.53 8.22 6.05
C SER A 152 -12.12 8.09 4.64
N CYS A 153 -13.44 8.28 4.54
CA CYS A 153 -14.18 8.15 3.28
C CYS A 153 -13.72 9.16 2.21
N ASP A 154 -13.24 10.35 2.62
CA ASP A 154 -12.77 11.42 1.70
C ASP A 154 -11.65 10.96 0.76
N THR A 155 -10.97 9.86 1.09
CA THR A 155 -9.84 9.35 0.32
C THR A 155 -10.23 8.58 -0.95
N TRP A 156 -11.47 8.06 -1.04
CA TRP A 156 -11.87 7.21 -2.18
C TRP A 156 -13.34 7.34 -2.58
N VAL A 157 -14.24 7.79 -1.70
CA VAL A 157 -15.68 7.78 -1.95
C VAL A 157 -16.09 8.71 -3.09
N ASP A 158 -15.50 9.91 -3.17
CA ASP A 158 -15.80 10.86 -4.24
C ASP A 158 -15.33 10.38 -5.63
N SER A 159 -14.52 9.32 -5.68
CA SER A 159 -14.03 8.71 -6.92
C SER A 159 -14.88 7.54 -7.41
N VAL A 160 -15.90 7.13 -6.64
CA VAL A 160 -16.82 6.06 -7.01
C VAL A 160 -17.87 6.58 -7.99
N LEU A 161 -18.01 5.93 -9.14
CA LEU A 161 -19.04 6.25 -10.12
C LEU A 161 -20.45 5.95 -9.54
N PRO A 162 -21.45 6.83 -9.75
CA PRO A 162 -22.81 6.62 -9.25
C PRO A 162 -23.44 5.30 -9.70
N GLU A 163 -23.12 4.84 -10.91
CA GLU A 163 -23.64 3.60 -11.47
C GLU A 163 -23.10 2.39 -10.69
N LEU A 164 -21.79 2.37 -10.43
CA LEU A 164 -21.16 1.31 -9.64
C LEU A 164 -21.60 1.35 -8.17
N TRP A 165 -21.85 2.54 -7.64
CA TRP A 165 -22.41 2.69 -6.30
C TRP A 165 -23.74 1.95 -6.18
N GLN A 166 -24.65 2.14 -7.15
CA GLN A 166 -25.95 1.48 -7.16
C GLN A 166 -25.82 -0.03 -7.33
N GLU A 167 -24.94 -0.49 -8.22
CA GLU A 167 -24.71 -1.91 -8.45
C GLU A 167 -24.16 -2.64 -7.22
N HIS A 168 -23.23 -2.00 -6.49
CA HIS A 168 -22.55 -2.60 -5.34
C HIS A 168 -22.86 -1.88 -4.02
N GLU A 169 -24.08 -1.39 -3.86
CA GLU A 169 -24.51 -0.56 -2.73
C GLU A 169 -24.22 -1.22 -1.38
N ALA A 170 -24.48 -2.53 -1.26
CA ALA A 170 -24.27 -3.28 -0.04
C ALA A 170 -22.79 -3.26 0.42
N PHE A 171 -21.86 -3.37 -0.53
CA PHE A 171 -20.43 -3.31 -0.24
C PHE A 171 -20.03 -1.90 0.20
N TYR A 172 -20.33 -0.88 -0.60
CA TYR A 172 -19.92 0.50 -0.29
C TYR A 172 -20.54 1.01 1.01
N SER A 173 -21.81 0.69 1.26
CA SER A 173 -22.49 1.02 2.52
C SER A 173 -21.82 0.33 3.71
N SER A 174 -21.44 -0.95 3.57
CA SER A 174 -20.70 -1.65 4.63
C SER A 174 -19.32 -1.04 4.90
N ALA A 175 -18.61 -0.63 3.86
CA ALA A 175 -17.31 0.02 3.98
C ALA A 175 -17.43 1.38 4.68
N LEU A 176 -18.43 2.19 4.31
CA LEU A 176 -18.72 3.46 4.95
C LEU A 176 -19.06 3.33 6.44
N CYS A 177 -19.92 2.37 6.80
CA CYS A 177 -20.29 2.14 8.20
C CYS A 177 -19.07 1.77 9.07
N MET A 178 -18.01 1.23 8.46
CA MET A 178 -16.80 0.81 9.16
C MET A 178 -15.68 1.86 9.17
N VAL A 179 -15.89 3.03 8.55
CA VAL A 179 -14.93 4.15 8.58
C VAL A 179 -14.65 4.57 10.02
N ASN A 180 -13.37 4.56 10.40
CA ASN A 180 -12.90 4.86 11.75
C ASN A 180 -13.51 4.00 12.88
N GLN A 181 -14.19 2.90 12.54
CA GLN A 181 -14.72 1.95 13.52
C GLN A 181 -13.74 0.79 13.73
N PRO A 182 -13.65 0.23 14.95
CA PRO A 182 -12.86 -0.95 15.21
C PRO A 182 -13.45 -2.15 14.45
N ARG A 183 -12.60 -2.89 13.73
CA ARG A 183 -12.98 -4.13 13.06
C ARG A 183 -13.19 -5.24 14.11
N ARG A 184 -13.93 -6.29 13.75
CA ARG A 184 -14.11 -7.47 14.60
C ARG A 184 -12.78 -8.07 15.06
N LEU A 185 -12.78 -8.71 16.23
CA LEU A 185 -11.61 -9.40 16.78
C LEU A 185 -11.00 -10.41 15.78
N GLN A 186 -11.84 -11.11 15.00
CA GLN A 186 -11.38 -12.03 13.96
C GLN A 186 -10.50 -11.33 12.91
N HIS A 187 -10.86 -10.11 12.51
CA HIS A 187 -10.09 -9.31 11.55
C HIS A 187 -8.77 -8.83 12.15
N LEU A 188 -8.80 -8.32 13.38
CA LEU A 188 -7.60 -7.92 14.09
C LEU A 188 -6.65 -9.10 14.30
N ALA A 189 -7.18 -10.28 14.64
CA ALA A 189 -6.41 -11.52 14.73
C ALA A 189 -5.80 -11.91 13.38
N ARG A 190 -6.56 -11.79 12.27
CA ARG A 190 -6.01 -12.00 10.92
C ARG A 190 -4.83 -11.08 10.65
N LEU A 191 -4.95 -9.78 10.93
CA LEU A 191 -3.86 -8.82 10.73
C LEU A 191 -2.63 -9.17 11.58
N ALA A 192 -2.83 -9.53 12.86
CA ALA A 192 -1.75 -9.96 13.73
C ALA A 192 -1.03 -11.20 13.17
N VAL A 193 -1.77 -12.23 12.75
CA VAL A 193 -1.21 -13.43 12.12
C VAL A 193 -0.44 -13.08 10.85
N ARG A 194 -1.02 -12.27 9.95
CA ARG A 194 -0.35 -11.84 8.71
C ARG A 194 0.93 -11.06 8.98
N SER A 195 0.92 -10.16 9.97
CA SER A 195 2.09 -9.40 10.40
C SER A 195 3.22 -10.31 10.88
N GLN A 196 2.89 -11.34 11.67
CA GLN A 196 3.87 -12.31 12.17
C GLN A 196 4.42 -13.24 11.07
N LEU A 197 3.60 -13.57 10.07
CA LEU A 197 4.03 -14.38 8.92
C LEU A 197 4.81 -13.57 7.88
N GLY A 198 4.56 -12.26 7.78
CA GLY A 198 5.20 -11.35 6.84
C GLY A 198 5.13 -11.87 5.40
N SER A 199 6.27 -11.86 4.71
CA SER A 199 6.38 -12.31 3.31
C SER A 199 6.15 -13.81 3.09
N ARG A 200 6.02 -14.57 4.17
CA ARG A 200 5.76 -16.01 4.14
C ARG A 200 4.28 -16.34 4.30
N CYS A 201 3.39 -15.34 4.40
CA CYS A 201 1.97 -15.58 4.69
C CYS A 201 1.35 -16.57 3.70
N ARG A 202 1.55 -16.40 2.38
CA ARG A 202 1.05 -17.35 1.38
C ARG A 202 1.56 -18.78 1.56
N GLN A 203 2.86 -18.93 1.80
CA GLN A 203 3.50 -20.24 1.98
C GLN A 203 3.15 -20.88 3.33
N ALA A 204 2.91 -20.08 4.36
CA ALA A 204 2.51 -20.55 5.68
C ALA A 204 1.04 -20.98 5.67
N ALA A 205 0.16 -20.26 4.97
CA ALA A 205 -1.26 -20.58 4.86
C ALA A 205 -1.52 -21.99 4.28
N THR A 206 -0.62 -22.52 3.44
CA THR A 206 -0.71 -23.90 2.92
C THR A 206 -0.19 -24.95 3.90
N ARG A 207 0.61 -24.56 4.89
CA ARG A 207 1.25 -25.46 5.88
C ARG A 207 0.56 -25.46 7.24
N LEU A 208 -0.15 -24.37 7.58
CA LEU A 208 -0.91 -24.28 8.81
C LEU A 208 -2.12 -25.22 8.75
N PRO A 209 -2.45 -25.93 9.84
CA PRO A 209 -3.62 -26.82 9.91
C PRO A 209 -4.91 -26.01 10.09
N LEU A 210 -5.23 -25.16 9.12
CA LEU A 210 -6.42 -24.32 9.12
C LEU A 210 -7.53 -24.93 8.26
N PRO A 211 -8.80 -24.88 8.72
CA PRO A 211 -9.96 -25.12 7.86
C PRO A 211 -9.91 -24.26 6.59
N PRO A 212 -10.42 -24.75 5.44
CA PRO A 212 -10.35 -24.02 4.17
C PRO A 212 -10.89 -22.59 4.24
N LEU A 213 -12.00 -22.38 4.96
CA LEU A 213 -12.61 -21.05 5.14
C LEU A 213 -11.67 -20.08 5.88
N LEU A 214 -10.96 -20.54 6.91
CA LEU A 214 -10.02 -19.68 7.65
C LEU A 214 -8.75 -19.41 6.84
N ARG A 215 -8.33 -20.36 6.01
CA ARG A 215 -7.22 -20.16 5.07
C ARG A 215 -7.57 -19.11 4.02
N ASP A 216 -8.75 -19.21 3.43
CA ASP A 216 -9.24 -18.24 2.44
C ASP A 216 -9.41 -16.85 3.07
N TYR A 217 -9.93 -16.79 4.29
CA TYR A 217 -10.02 -15.55 5.06
C TYR A 217 -8.64 -14.94 5.34
N LEU A 218 -7.66 -15.76 5.72
CA LEU A 218 -6.28 -15.34 5.97
C LEU A 218 -5.63 -14.76 4.70
N LEU A 219 -5.92 -15.35 3.52
CA LEU A 219 -5.38 -14.95 2.21
C LEU A 219 -6.21 -13.85 1.51
N LEU A 220 -6.98 -13.07 2.27
CA LEU A 220 -7.75 -11.91 1.79
C LEU A 220 -8.71 -12.25 0.64
N ARG A 221 -9.32 -13.45 0.66
CA ARG A 221 -10.40 -13.77 -0.29
C ARG A 221 -11.54 -12.78 -0.12
N VAL A 222 -12.08 -12.31 -1.26
CA VAL A 222 -13.16 -11.34 -1.34
C VAL A 222 -14.48 -11.98 -0.86
N GLU A 223 -15.18 -11.29 0.03
CA GLU A 223 -16.48 -11.69 0.60
C GLU A 223 -17.64 -10.78 0.14
N GLY A 224 -17.34 -9.60 -0.42
CA GLY A 224 -18.30 -8.60 -0.87
C GLY A 224 -18.77 -7.64 0.22
N ARG A 225 -18.10 -7.59 1.38
CA ARG A 225 -18.50 -6.75 2.52
C ARG A 225 -17.35 -6.46 3.48
N ILE A 226 -17.50 -5.37 4.23
CA ILE A 226 -16.57 -4.95 5.27
C ILE A 226 -17.24 -5.08 6.64
N GLN A 227 -16.58 -5.78 7.58
CA GLN A 227 -17.08 -6.10 8.93
C GLN A 227 -16.00 -6.05 9.99
#